data_AF-A0A4R4L4M0-F1
#
_entry.id   AF-A0A4R4L4M0-F1
#
_cell.length_a   1.000
_cell.length_b   1.000
_cell.length_c   1.000
_cell.angle_alpha   90.00
_cell.angle_beta   90.00
_cell.angle_gamma   90.00
#
_symmetry.space_group_name_H-M   'P 1'
#
loop_
_entity.id
_entity.type
_entity.pdbx_description
1 polymer ?
#
loop_
_entity_poly.entity_id
_entity_poly.type
_entity_poly.pdbx_seq_one_letter_code
_entity_poly.pdbx_strand_id
1 'polypeptide(L)'
;MMSRRPICFYYGDGRLADLAGYLRVVLQPGFYRPAELRHLAQQGVQTLGYLSLSEDQGPPAPWQRQERNPDWGGAFVHVDHPLWVAHVVGAAKAAIAGGFAGLFLDTLNVELTYPEDVPHLLTLIAAVREEARPAYLLANRGFGMLPRLAELVDGIVFESFSARWTDDGYAPWPPDVLEFHAQIAEQLLRLELDLYSLDYADSPGLADFAERRARQFGLQSFVSDRALSRT
;
A
#
# COMPACT_ATOMS: atom_id res chain seq x y z
N MET A 1 -21.18 -17.38 11.24
CA MET A 1 -19.75 -17.05 11.08
C MET A 1 -19.69 -15.55 10.84
N MET A 2 -19.06 -14.77 11.72
CA MET A 2 -18.95 -13.32 11.47
C MET A 2 -18.12 -13.12 10.20
N SER A 3 -18.63 -12.35 9.24
CA SER A 3 -17.89 -11.99 8.03
C SER A 3 -16.64 -11.22 8.43
N ARG A 4 -15.46 -11.70 8.05
CA ARG A 4 -14.21 -10.99 8.29
C ARG A 4 -14.19 -9.66 7.56
N ARG A 5 -13.53 -8.67 8.15
CA ARG A 5 -13.26 -7.39 7.49
C ARG A 5 -12.25 -7.62 6.37
N PRO A 6 -12.33 -6.84 5.27
CA PRO A 6 -11.61 -7.18 4.05
C PRO A 6 -10.09 -6.97 4.17
N ILE A 7 -9.66 -5.83 4.73
CA ILE A 7 -8.26 -5.49 4.86
C ILE A 7 -8.00 -4.62 6.09
N CYS A 8 -6.80 -4.70 6.64
CA CYS A 8 -6.26 -3.80 7.67
C CYS A 8 -4.84 -3.39 7.29
N PHE A 9 -4.49 -2.14 7.59
CA PHE A 9 -3.12 -1.63 7.51
C PHE A 9 -2.67 -1.30 8.92
N TYR A 10 -1.65 -2.00 9.40
CA TYR A 10 -1.17 -1.85 10.77
C TYR A 10 0.35 -1.82 10.82
N TYR A 11 0.91 -0.66 11.16
CA TYR A 11 2.35 -0.45 11.25
C TYR A 11 2.86 -0.49 12.69
N GLY A 12 2.07 -1.02 13.64
CA GLY A 12 2.55 -1.38 14.97
C GLY A 12 3.01 -2.84 15.06
N ASP A 13 3.23 -3.32 16.29
CA ASP A 13 3.55 -4.72 16.60
C ASP A 13 2.41 -5.41 17.39
N GLY A 14 2.45 -6.74 17.45
CA GLY A 14 1.47 -7.54 18.20
C GLY A 14 0.07 -7.51 17.59
N ARG A 15 -0.97 -7.34 18.45
CA ARG A 15 -2.40 -7.29 18.07
C ARG A 15 -2.93 -8.50 17.29
N LEU A 16 -2.30 -9.67 17.42
CA LEU A 16 -2.63 -10.86 16.61
C LEU A 16 -4.11 -11.26 16.67
N ALA A 17 -4.76 -11.13 17.83
CA ALA A 17 -6.18 -11.43 18.00
C ALA A 17 -7.08 -10.47 17.19
N ASP A 18 -6.75 -9.18 17.14
CA ASP A 18 -7.50 -8.17 16.39
C ASP A 18 -7.27 -8.36 14.88
N LEU A 19 -6.01 -8.61 14.49
CA LEU A 19 -5.60 -8.88 13.12
C LEU A 19 -6.26 -10.15 12.55
N ALA A 20 -6.53 -11.16 13.38
CA ALA A 20 -7.25 -12.38 12.98
C ALA A 20 -8.71 -12.13 12.54
N GLY A 21 -9.26 -10.95 12.81
CA GLY A 21 -10.58 -10.52 12.33
C GLY A 21 -10.63 -10.10 10.86
N TYR A 22 -9.50 -10.07 10.16
CA TYR A 22 -9.37 -9.62 8.78
C TYR A 22 -9.06 -10.76 7.81
N LEU A 23 -9.47 -10.59 6.54
CA LEU A 23 -9.03 -11.48 5.46
C LEU A 23 -7.56 -11.23 5.12
N ARG A 24 -7.15 -9.95 5.12
CA ARG A 24 -5.80 -9.52 4.77
C ARG A 24 -5.30 -8.45 5.72
N VAL A 25 -4.01 -8.49 6.04
CA VAL A 25 -3.36 -7.46 6.87
C VAL A 25 -2.03 -7.04 6.25
N VAL A 26 -1.79 -5.73 6.16
CA VAL A 26 -0.52 -5.15 5.71
C VAL A 26 0.29 -4.78 6.94
N LEU A 27 1.52 -5.32 7.03
CA LEU A 27 2.38 -5.21 8.21
C LEU A 27 3.80 -4.81 7.82
N GLN A 28 4.52 -4.23 8.78
CA GLN A 28 5.95 -3.98 8.65
C GLN A 28 6.75 -5.28 8.84
N PRO A 29 7.57 -5.74 7.87
CA PRO A 29 8.29 -7.02 7.96
C PRO A 29 9.19 -7.17 9.19
N GLY A 30 9.75 -6.07 9.69
CA GLY A 30 10.61 -6.08 10.88
C GLY A 30 9.87 -6.22 12.22
N PHE A 31 8.55 -6.05 12.24
CA PHE A 31 7.77 -6.02 13.50
C PHE A 31 7.13 -7.35 13.85
N TYR A 32 7.15 -8.32 12.93
CA TYR A 32 6.50 -9.62 13.11
C TYR A 32 7.45 -10.77 12.87
N ARG A 33 7.48 -11.71 13.81
CA ARG A 33 8.29 -12.91 13.73
C ARG A 33 7.62 -13.97 12.84
N PRO A 34 8.37 -14.89 12.23
CA PRO A 34 7.80 -15.97 11.42
C PRO A 34 6.74 -16.82 12.16
N ALA A 35 6.86 -16.98 13.48
CA ALA A 35 5.87 -17.70 14.28
C ALA A 35 4.52 -16.98 14.36
N GLU A 36 4.53 -15.64 14.39
CA GLU A 36 3.34 -14.79 14.46
C GLU A 36 2.64 -14.75 13.10
N LEU A 37 3.40 -14.64 12.01
CA LEU A 37 2.88 -14.75 10.65
C LEU A 37 2.23 -16.12 10.42
N ARG A 38 2.88 -17.20 10.87
CA ARG A 38 2.29 -18.55 10.82
C ARG A 38 1.00 -18.66 11.63
N HIS A 39 0.94 -18.04 12.80
CA HIS A 39 -0.28 -18.03 13.62
C HIS A 39 -1.44 -17.36 12.88
N LEU A 40 -1.21 -16.17 12.29
CA LEU A 40 -2.21 -15.47 11.47
C LEU A 40 -2.63 -16.30 10.24
N ALA A 41 -1.66 -16.93 9.56
CA ALA A 41 -1.93 -17.80 8.43
C ALA A 41 -2.78 -19.03 8.80
N GLN A 42 -2.56 -19.63 9.98
CA GLN A 42 -3.40 -20.72 10.50
C GLN A 42 -4.82 -20.28 10.81
N GLN A 43 -5.01 -19.00 11.16
CA GLN A 43 -6.34 -18.39 11.23
C GLN A 43 -6.90 -18.09 9.84
N GLY A 44 -6.16 -18.26 8.74
CA GLY A 44 -6.60 -17.93 7.39
C GLY A 44 -6.51 -16.44 7.05
N VAL A 45 -5.62 -15.70 7.71
CA VAL A 45 -5.29 -14.32 7.36
C VAL A 45 -4.16 -14.32 6.35
N GLN A 46 -4.29 -13.53 5.28
CA GLN A 46 -3.21 -13.27 4.34
C GLN A 46 -2.39 -12.06 4.80
N THR A 47 -1.17 -12.27 5.27
CA THR A 47 -0.26 -11.19 5.67
C THR A 47 0.51 -10.66 4.46
N LEU A 48 0.53 -9.33 4.29
CA LEU A 48 1.34 -8.65 3.27
C LEU A 48 2.45 -7.84 3.92
N GLY A 49 3.68 -7.98 3.42
CA GLY A 49 4.83 -7.19 3.88
C GLY A 49 4.90 -5.86 3.16
N TYR A 50 5.00 -4.75 3.91
CA TYR A 50 5.27 -3.42 3.36
C TYR A 50 6.61 -3.39 2.60
N LEU A 51 6.60 -2.77 1.41
CA LEU A 51 7.77 -2.56 0.58
C LEU A 51 7.67 -1.22 -0.16
N SER A 52 8.58 -0.28 0.11
CA SER A 52 8.70 0.99 -0.62
C SER A 52 9.55 0.78 -1.88
N LEU A 53 9.12 1.33 -3.03
CA LEU A 53 9.79 1.11 -4.32
C LEU A 53 10.50 2.35 -4.88
N SER A 54 10.00 3.56 -4.61
CA SER A 54 10.62 4.80 -5.10
C SER A 54 11.17 5.71 -3.98
N GLU A 55 11.12 5.27 -2.73
CA GLU A 55 11.68 5.99 -1.60
C GLU A 55 12.47 5.07 -0.68
N ASP A 56 13.57 5.60 -0.15
CA ASP A 56 14.45 4.92 0.79
C ASP A 56 14.47 5.65 2.15
N GLN A 57 14.18 4.90 3.21
CA GLN A 57 14.22 5.37 4.60
C GLN A 57 15.56 5.04 5.29
N GLY A 58 16.47 4.38 4.57
CA GLY A 58 17.79 3.97 5.05
C GLY A 58 18.82 5.10 5.17
N PRO A 59 20.04 4.77 5.60
CA PRO A 59 21.15 5.72 5.63
C PRO A 59 21.54 6.16 4.20
N PRO A 60 22.38 7.22 4.06
CA PRO A 60 22.85 7.68 2.75
C PRO A 60 23.38 6.55 1.86
N ALA A 61 22.87 6.48 0.64
CA ALA A 61 23.18 5.41 -0.31
C ALA A 61 23.31 5.96 -1.75
N PRO A 62 24.08 5.30 -2.63
CA PRO A 62 24.40 5.83 -3.97
C PRO A 62 23.20 5.95 -4.92
N TRP A 63 22.09 5.27 -4.62
CA TRP A 63 20.85 5.36 -5.39
C TRP A 63 19.93 6.50 -4.93
N GLN A 64 20.21 7.14 -3.80
CA GLN A 64 19.37 8.22 -3.28
C GLN A 64 19.61 9.52 -4.06
N ARG A 65 18.51 10.20 -4.38
CA ARG A 65 18.47 11.58 -4.88
C ARG A 65 18.72 12.55 -3.72
N GLN A 66 18.98 13.82 -4.04
CA GLN A 66 19.20 14.84 -3.02
C GLN A 66 17.89 15.22 -2.32
N GLU A 67 16.80 15.21 -3.08
CA GLU A 67 15.47 15.54 -2.62
C GLU A 67 14.88 14.45 -1.73
N ARG A 68 14.07 14.89 -0.76
CA ARG A 68 13.33 14.02 0.15
C ARG A 68 11.84 14.29 0.02
N ASN A 69 11.03 13.26 0.25
CA ASN A 69 9.60 13.41 0.39
C ASN A 69 9.31 14.36 1.57
N PRO A 70 8.64 15.50 1.36
CA PRO A 70 8.37 16.46 2.42
C PRO A 70 7.39 15.93 3.48
N ASP A 71 6.51 15.01 3.10
CA ASP A 71 5.44 14.51 3.97
C ASP A 71 5.93 13.37 4.87
N TRP A 72 6.77 12.49 4.34
CA TRP A 72 7.21 11.25 5.01
C TRP A 72 8.71 11.17 5.27
N GLY A 73 9.49 12.10 4.73
CA GLY A 73 10.92 12.23 4.98
C GLY A 73 11.81 11.24 4.24
N GLY A 74 11.26 10.29 3.47
CA GLY A 74 12.04 9.32 2.69
C GLY A 74 12.90 10.01 1.62
N ALA A 75 14.10 9.48 1.36
CA ALA A 75 14.90 9.93 0.22
C ALA A 75 14.29 9.38 -1.07
N PHE A 76 14.03 10.24 -2.06
CA PHE A 76 13.69 9.74 -3.38
C PHE A 76 14.88 8.98 -3.96
N VAL A 77 14.63 8.02 -4.85
CA VAL A 77 15.67 7.16 -5.40
C VAL A 77 15.69 7.20 -6.93
N HIS A 78 16.83 6.85 -7.50
CA HIS A 78 16.93 6.43 -8.89
C HIS A 78 16.43 4.98 -8.98
N VAL A 79 15.17 4.79 -9.39
CA VAL A 79 14.49 3.47 -9.32
C VAL A 79 15.14 2.41 -10.22
N ASP A 80 15.87 2.82 -11.25
CA ASP A 80 16.63 1.97 -12.16
C ASP A 80 18.06 1.67 -11.69
N HIS A 81 18.51 2.30 -10.60
CA HIS A 81 19.86 2.10 -10.10
C HIS A 81 20.08 0.62 -9.71
N PRO A 82 21.09 -0.08 -10.25
CA PRO A 82 21.21 -1.53 -10.08
C PRO A 82 21.25 -2.01 -8.63
N LEU A 83 21.91 -1.23 -7.74
CA LEU A 83 21.95 -1.55 -6.32
C LEU A 83 20.60 -1.35 -5.61
N TRP A 84 19.76 -0.41 -6.08
CA TRP A 84 18.42 -0.22 -5.55
C TRP A 84 17.50 -1.36 -5.99
N VAL A 85 17.55 -1.72 -7.29
CA VAL A 85 16.83 -2.88 -7.80
C VAL A 85 17.19 -4.14 -7.01
N ALA A 86 18.48 -4.40 -6.80
CA ALA A 86 18.93 -5.53 -6.00
C ALA A 86 18.46 -5.46 -4.54
N HIS A 87 18.43 -4.26 -3.95
CA HIS A 87 17.94 -4.03 -2.59
C HIS A 87 16.45 -4.36 -2.47
N VAL A 88 15.60 -3.77 -3.32
CA VAL A 88 14.14 -3.97 -3.31
C VAL A 88 13.77 -5.43 -3.60
N VAL A 89 14.39 -6.03 -4.62
CA VAL A 89 14.17 -7.46 -4.94
C VAL A 89 14.64 -8.36 -3.79
N GLY A 90 15.77 -8.04 -3.16
CA GLY A 90 16.26 -8.75 -1.98
C GLY A 90 15.29 -8.66 -0.79
N ALA A 91 14.74 -7.48 -0.53
CA ALA A 91 13.73 -7.26 0.51
C ALA A 91 12.43 -8.03 0.23
N ALA A 92 11.95 -8.02 -1.01
CA ALA A 92 10.80 -8.82 -1.44
C ALA A 92 11.03 -10.32 -1.17
N LYS A 93 12.17 -10.87 -1.59
CA LYS A 93 12.56 -12.27 -1.32
C LYS A 93 12.60 -12.58 0.17
N ALA A 94 13.21 -11.70 0.96
CA ALA A 94 13.33 -11.89 2.40
C ALA A 94 11.96 -11.89 3.09
N ALA A 95 11.04 -11.00 2.70
CA ALA A 95 9.69 -10.97 3.23
C ALA A 95 8.91 -12.26 2.92
N ILE A 96 8.94 -12.73 1.66
CA ILE A 96 8.29 -13.99 1.27
C ILE A 96 8.90 -15.19 2.01
N ALA A 97 10.24 -15.29 2.05
CA ALA A 97 10.93 -16.33 2.79
C ALA A 97 10.66 -16.28 4.31
N GLY A 98 10.39 -15.08 4.84
CA GLY A 98 10.00 -14.85 6.23
C GLY A 98 8.59 -15.34 6.58
N GLY A 99 7.77 -15.68 5.58
CA GLY A 99 6.43 -16.24 5.75
C GLY A 99 5.29 -15.26 5.46
N PHE A 100 5.58 -14.09 4.87
CA PHE A 100 4.51 -13.25 4.31
C PHE A 100 3.85 -13.94 3.12
N ALA A 101 2.52 -13.83 3.03
CA ALA A 101 1.73 -14.41 1.95
C ALA A 101 1.63 -13.49 0.72
N GLY A 102 2.30 -12.34 0.77
CA GLY A 102 2.33 -11.34 -0.29
C GLY A 102 3.04 -10.06 0.14
N LEU A 103 3.00 -9.04 -0.72
CA LEU A 103 3.65 -7.74 -0.49
C LEU A 103 2.67 -6.60 -0.77
N PHE A 104 2.86 -5.50 -0.05
CA PHE A 104 2.22 -4.22 -0.31
C PHE A 104 3.27 -3.27 -0.87
N LEU A 105 3.11 -2.89 -2.13
CA LEU A 105 4.03 -2.05 -2.89
C LEU A 105 3.62 -0.58 -2.71
N ASP A 106 4.44 0.18 -2.01
CA ASP A 106 4.21 1.58 -1.72
C ASP A 106 5.11 2.50 -2.54
N THR A 107 4.85 3.81 -2.46
CA THR A 107 5.60 4.88 -3.14
C THR A 107 5.59 4.73 -4.66
N LEU A 108 4.39 4.57 -5.23
CA LEU A 108 4.22 4.31 -6.66
C LEU A 108 3.87 5.56 -7.49
N ASN A 109 3.70 6.73 -6.85
CA ASN A 109 3.23 7.97 -7.50
C ASN A 109 4.35 8.77 -8.18
N VAL A 110 5.29 8.08 -8.82
CA VAL A 110 6.41 8.74 -9.51
C VAL A 110 5.93 9.61 -10.67
N GLU A 111 4.73 9.38 -11.21
CA GLU A 111 4.13 10.26 -12.23
C GLU A 111 3.94 11.71 -11.77
N LEU A 112 3.91 11.95 -10.46
CA LEU A 112 3.76 13.28 -9.88
C LEU A 112 5.11 13.93 -9.51
N THR A 113 6.17 13.15 -9.35
CA THR A 113 7.48 13.61 -8.84
C THR A 113 8.61 13.44 -9.86
N TYR A 114 8.73 12.26 -10.45
CA TYR A 114 9.72 11.92 -11.49
C TYR A 114 9.03 11.12 -12.62
N PRO A 115 8.25 11.79 -13.50
CA PRO A 115 7.48 11.10 -14.53
C PRO A 115 8.32 10.23 -15.47
N GLU A 116 9.60 10.58 -15.65
CA GLU A 116 10.56 9.81 -16.42
C GLU A 116 10.86 8.42 -15.82
N ASP A 117 10.63 8.23 -14.52
CA ASP A 117 10.89 6.98 -13.81
C ASP A 117 9.75 5.95 -13.99
N VAL A 118 8.60 6.34 -14.55
CA VAL A 118 7.42 5.46 -14.73
C VAL A 118 7.76 4.12 -15.42
N PRO A 119 8.48 4.08 -16.57
CA PRO A 119 8.85 2.82 -17.21
C PRO A 119 9.84 1.98 -16.38
N HIS A 120 10.73 2.64 -15.63
CA HIS A 120 11.72 2.00 -14.80
C HIS A 120 11.08 1.37 -13.55
N LEU A 121 10.14 2.07 -12.93
CA LEU A 121 9.35 1.56 -11.82
C LEU A 121 8.49 0.37 -12.24
N LEU A 122 7.85 0.41 -13.41
CA LEU A 122 7.16 -0.75 -13.98
C LEU A 122 8.08 -1.97 -14.14
N THR A 123 9.32 -1.74 -14.59
CA THR A 123 10.33 -2.81 -14.73
C THR A 123 10.73 -3.38 -13.37
N LEU A 124 10.88 -2.53 -12.35
CA LEU A 124 11.15 -2.96 -10.97
C LEU A 124 9.99 -3.78 -10.39
N ILE A 125 8.74 -3.34 -10.58
CA ILE A 125 7.54 -4.08 -10.15
C ILE A 125 7.48 -5.44 -10.85
N ALA A 126 7.79 -5.51 -12.14
CA ALA A 126 7.86 -6.80 -12.85
C ALA A 126 8.93 -7.72 -12.26
N ALA A 127 10.12 -7.20 -11.92
CA ALA A 127 11.16 -7.98 -11.25
C ALA A 127 10.71 -8.49 -9.86
N VAL A 128 10.03 -7.64 -9.07
CA VAL A 128 9.44 -8.04 -7.78
C VAL A 128 8.39 -9.14 -7.98
N ARG A 129 7.52 -9.00 -8.98
CA ARG A 129 6.50 -10.00 -9.28
C ARG A 129 7.10 -11.35 -9.60
N GLU A 130 8.11 -11.42 -10.47
CA GLU A 130 8.74 -12.70 -10.83
C GLU A 130 9.29 -13.44 -9.62
N GLU A 131 9.82 -12.72 -8.64
CA GLU A 131 10.40 -13.29 -7.42
C GLU A 131 9.35 -13.60 -6.34
N ALA A 132 8.22 -12.89 -6.36
CA ALA A 132 7.14 -13.07 -5.40
C ALA A 132 6.10 -14.12 -5.82
N ARG A 133 6.01 -14.52 -7.10
CA ARG A 133 4.99 -15.49 -7.57
C ARG A 133 5.05 -16.80 -6.75
N PRO A 134 3.90 -17.39 -6.36
CA PRO A 134 2.51 -16.97 -6.65
C PRO A 134 1.90 -16.05 -5.56
N ALA A 135 2.71 -15.40 -4.73
CA ALA A 135 2.24 -14.55 -3.64
C ALA A 135 1.49 -13.31 -4.17
N TYR A 136 0.61 -12.76 -3.34
CA TYR A 136 -0.26 -11.64 -3.68
C TYR A 136 0.51 -10.31 -3.65
N LEU A 137 0.36 -9.45 -4.66
CA LEU A 137 0.88 -8.08 -4.63
C LEU A 137 -0.26 -7.07 -4.64
N LEU A 138 -0.22 -6.16 -3.68
CA LEU A 138 -1.13 -5.06 -3.53
C LEU A 138 -0.39 -3.76 -3.82
N ALA A 139 -0.79 -3.01 -4.84
CA ALA A 139 -0.21 -1.70 -5.13
C ALA A 139 -0.91 -0.59 -4.36
N ASN A 140 -0.14 0.32 -3.76
CA ASN A 140 -0.65 1.60 -3.30
C ASN A 140 -0.67 2.59 -4.46
N ARG A 141 -1.85 2.95 -4.95
CA ARG A 141 -2.03 3.80 -6.15
C ARG A 141 -1.29 3.25 -7.38
N GLY A 142 -0.32 4.01 -7.92
CA GLY A 142 0.37 3.72 -9.18
C GLY A 142 -0.48 3.99 -10.43
N PHE A 143 -1.44 4.93 -10.37
CA PHE A 143 -2.40 5.16 -11.45
C PHE A 143 -1.74 5.61 -12.76
N GLY A 144 -0.61 6.32 -12.70
CA GLY A 144 0.17 6.71 -13.88
C GLY A 144 0.76 5.52 -14.66
N MET A 145 0.81 4.33 -14.05
CA MET A 145 1.33 3.10 -14.67
C MET A 145 0.21 2.20 -15.24
N LEU A 146 -1.06 2.58 -15.12
CA LEU A 146 -2.18 1.82 -15.68
C LEU A 146 -2.27 2.01 -17.22
N PRO A 147 -2.71 0.97 -17.96
CA PRO A 147 -3.20 -0.32 -17.49
C PRO A 147 -2.09 -1.35 -17.21
N ARG A 148 -0.82 -1.07 -17.55
CA ARG A 148 0.26 -2.08 -17.49
C ARG A 148 0.51 -2.60 -16.07
N LEU A 149 0.35 -1.76 -15.05
CA LEU A 149 0.43 -2.17 -13.65
C LEU A 149 -0.58 -3.27 -13.30
N ALA A 150 -1.79 -3.24 -13.87
CA ALA A 150 -2.84 -4.21 -13.57
C ALA A 150 -2.48 -5.65 -13.99
N GLU A 151 -1.55 -5.82 -14.93
CA GLU A 151 -1.02 -7.13 -15.32
C GLU A 151 0.01 -7.69 -14.32
N LEU A 152 0.50 -6.84 -13.41
CA LEU A 152 1.59 -7.15 -12.49
C LEU A 152 1.14 -7.23 -11.03
N VAL A 153 -0.06 -6.78 -10.68
CA VAL A 153 -0.59 -6.73 -9.30
C VAL A 153 -1.93 -7.46 -9.20
N ASP A 154 -2.27 -7.90 -8.00
CA ASP A 154 -3.54 -8.60 -7.73
C ASP A 154 -4.61 -7.64 -7.19
N GLY A 155 -4.19 -6.48 -6.65
CA GLY A 155 -5.09 -5.45 -6.17
C GLY A 155 -4.45 -4.07 -6.11
N ILE A 156 -5.29 -3.06 -5.92
CA ILE A 156 -4.91 -1.66 -5.75
C ILE A 156 -5.60 -1.06 -4.52
N VAL A 157 -4.84 -0.25 -3.78
CA VAL A 157 -5.31 0.63 -2.71
C VAL A 157 -5.36 2.06 -3.24
N PHE A 158 -6.46 2.75 -3.00
CA PHE A 158 -6.57 4.18 -3.21
C PHE A 158 -6.34 4.91 -1.88
N GLU A 159 -5.13 5.45 -1.67
CA GLU A 159 -4.74 6.10 -0.41
C GLU A 159 -4.35 7.59 -0.54
N SER A 160 -5.04 8.57 0.01
CA SER A 160 -6.39 8.48 0.52
C SER A 160 -7.43 8.81 -0.54
N PHE A 161 -8.56 8.13 -0.45
CA PHE A 161 -9.63 8.23 -1.43
C PHE A 161 -10.60 9.38 -1.13
N SER A 162 -10.93 9.56 0.15
CA SER A 162 -12.02 10.40 0.63
C SER A 162 -11.55 11.38 1.71
N ALA A 163 -10.82 10.90 2.71
CA ALA A 163 -10.43 11.63 3.90
C ALA A 163 -8.93 11.49 4.13
N ARG A 164 -8.27 12.60 4.45
CA ARG A 164 -6.83 12.71 4.55
C ARG A 164 -6.39 13.30 5.87
N TRP A 165 -5.13 13.07 6.18
CA TRP A 165 -4.41 13.89 7.15
C TRP A 165 -3.89 15.16 6.47
N THR A 166 -3.81 16.25 7.24
CA THR A 166 -3.32 17.58 6.90
C THR A 166 -2.54 18.13 8.08
N ASP A 167 -1.80 19.22 7.88
CA ASP A 167 -1.07 19.87 8.98
C ASP A 167 -1.98 20.33 10.13
N ASP A 168 -3.25 20.63 9.83
CA ASP A 168 -4.26 21.07 10.80
C ASP A 168 -5.09 19.91 11.40
N GLY A 169 -4.78 18.65 11.08
CA GLY A 169 -5.52 17.47 11.53
C GLY A 169 -6.15 16.69 10.37
N TYR A 170 -7.38 16.22 10.54
CA TYR A 170 -8.04 15.34 9.56
C TYR A 170 -9.18 16.06 8.84
N ALA A 171 -9.24 15.90 7.52
CA ALA A 171 -10.22 16.59 6.68
C ALA A 171 -10.61 15.75 5.46
N PRO A 172 -11.83 15.93 4.91
CA PRO A 172 -12.13 15.42 3.58
C PRO A 172 -11.23 16.09 2.52
N TRP A 173 -11.01 15.40 1.40
CA TRP A 173 -10.46 16.07 0.22
C TRP A 173 -11.40 17.18 -0.27
N PRO A 174 -10.87 18.26 -0.90
CA PRO A 174 -11.68 19.27 -1.56
C PRO A 174 -12.64 18.65 -2.61
N PRO A 175 -13.80 19.28 -2.88
CA PRO A 175 -14.83 18.71 -3.77
C PRO A 175 -14.34 18.34 -5.18
N ASP A 176 -13.48 19.16 -5.78
CA ASP A 176 -12.88 18.94 -7.09
C ASP A 176 -11.92 17.74 -7.09
N VAL A 177 -11.13 17.58 -6.01
CA VAL A 177 -10.27 16.40 -5.84
C VAL A 177 -11.10 15.14 -5.63
N LEU A 178 -12.19 15.21 -4.87
CA LEU A 178 -13.13 14.10 -4.73
C LEU A 178 -13.73 13.72 -6.09
N GLU A 179 -14.15 14.68 -6.90
CA GLU A 179 -14.67 14.39 -8.25
C GLU A 179 -13.61 13.68 -9.12
N PHE A 180 -12.36 14.16 -9.09
CA PHE A 180 -11.27 13.50 -9.80
C PHE A 180 -11.00 12.08 -9.29
N HIS A 181 -11.00 11.87 -7.97
CA HIS A 181 -10.85 10.53 -7.38
C HIS A 181 -11.98 9.59 -7.80
N ALA A 182 -13.22 10.09 -7.93
CA ALA A 182 -14.34 9.29 -8.44
C ALA A 182 -14.08 8.79 -9.86
N GLN A 183 -13.57 9.66 -10.75
CA GLN A 183 -13.25 9.30 -12.12
C GLN A 183 -12.18 8.20 -12.18
N ILE A 184 -11.15 8.27 -11.35
CA ILE A 184 -10.14 7.21 -11.24
C ILE A 184 -10.78 5.91 -10.74
N ALA A 185 -11.59 5.96 -9.68
CA ALA A 185 -12.24 4.76 -9.14
C ALA A 185 -13.16 4.08 -10.18
N GLU A 186 -13.88 4.85 -11.00
CA GLU A 186 -14.68 4.32 -12.12
C GLU A 186 -13.84 3.69 -13.24
N GLN A 187 -12.58 4.09 -13.40
CA GLN A 187 -11.64 3.43 -14.31
C GLN A 187 -11.13 2.13 -13.70
N LEU A 188 -10.80 2.12 -12.40
CA LEU A 188 -10.34 0.93 -11.68
C LEU A 188 -11.36 -0.20 -11.70
N LEU A 189 -12.66 0.11 -11.60
CA LEU A 189 -13.76 -0.88 -11.66
C LEU A 189 -13.81 -1.68 -12.98
N ARG A 190 -13.09 -1.25 -14.01
CA ARG A 190 -13.01 -1.94 -15.32
C ARG A 190 -11.86 -2.93 -15.38
N LEU A 191 -11.02 -2.97 -14.34
CA LEU A 191 -9.89 -3.88 -14.22
C LEU A 191 -10.28 -5.05 -13.32
N GLU A 192 -9.74 -6.23 -13.62
CA GLU A 192 -9.94 -7.44 -12.80
C GLU A 192 -8.96 -7.43 -11.61
N LEU A 193 -9.13 -6.46 -10.71
CA LEU A 193 -8.29 -6.27 -9.53
C LEU A 193 -9.15 -6.24 -8.25
N ASP A 194 -8.58 -6.68 -7.14
CA ASP A 194 -9.16 -6.37 -5.84
C ASP A 194 -8.96 -4.88 -5.55
N LEU A 195 -10.03 -4.17 -5.19
CA LEU A 195 -9.97 -2.73 -4.95
C LEU A 195 -10.25 -2.38 -3.48
N TYR A 196 -9.35 -1.57 -2.92
CA TYR A 196 -9.39 -1.10 -1.54
C TYR A 196 -9.29 0.42 -1.47
N SER A 197 -9.84 1.01 -0.41
CA SER A 197 -9.55 2.39 -0.03
C SER A 197 -8.91 2.42 1.36
N LEU A 198 -7.91 3.29 1.51
CA LEU A 198 -7.31 3.62 2.79
C LEU A 198 -7.57 5.10 3.06
N ASP A 199 -8.23 5.41 4.17
CA ASP A 199 -8.59 6.79 4.52
C ASP A 199 -8.18 7.12 5.96
N TYR A 200 -8.01 8.41 6.23
CA TYR A 200 -7.52 8.89 7.51
C TYR A 200 -8.57 9.73 8.22
N ALA A 201 -8.94 9.33 9.44
CA ALA A 201 -9.94 10.03 10.24
C ALA A 201 -9.73 9.91 11.76
N ASP A 202 -10.15 10.94 12.48
CA ASP A 202 -10.15 11.01 13.95
C ASP A 202 -11.56 11.11 14.56
N SER A 203 -12.60 11.21 13.73
CA SER A 203 -13.99 11.31 14.16
C SER A 203 -14.89 10.31 13.45
N PRO A 204 -15.97 9.82 14.11
CA PRO A 204 -16.92 8.90 13.48
C PRO A 204 -17.56 9.47 12.21
N GLY A 205 -17.89 10.77 12.20
CA GLY A 205 -18.52 11.40 11.04
C GLY A 205 -17.65 11.40 9.78
N LEU A 206 -16.33 11.62 9.94
CA LEU A 206 -15.39 11.59 8.83
C LEU A 206 -15.08 10.16 8.37
N ALA A 207 -14.99 9.22 9.30
CA ALA A 207 -14.85 7.80 8.98
C ALA A 207 -16.07 7.28 8.20
N ASP A 208 -17.28 7.56 8.69
CA ASP A 208 -18.52 7.17 8.01
C ASP A 208 -18.62 7.80 6.60
N PHE A 209 -18.12 9.03 6.41
CA PHE A 209 -18.05 9.67 5.10
C PHE A 209 -17.15 8.88 4.15
N ALA A 210 -15.94 8.53 4.58
CA ALA A 210 -14.99 7.75 3.80
C ALA A 210 -15.55 6.36 3.44
N GLU A 211 -16.10 5.64 4.41
CA GLU A 211 -16.66 4.31 4.19
C GLU A 211 -17.87 4.30 3.24
N ARG A 212 -18.77 5.29 3.36
CA ARG A 212 -19.90 5.44 2.44
C ARG A 212 -19.43 5.68 1.01
N ARG A 213 -18.43 6.55 0.85
CA ARG A 213 -17.87 6.88 -0.45
C ARG A 213 -17.14 5.68 -1.06
N ALA A 214 -16.31 4.98 -0.31
CA ALA A 214 -15.67 3.74 -0.75
C ALA A 214 -16.70 2.72 -1.27
N ARG A 215 -17.78 2.51 -0.50
CA ARG A 215 -18.88 1.61 -0.88
C ARG A 215 -19.58 2.04 -2.17
N GLN A 216 -19.78 3.34 -2.38
CA GLN A 216 -20.37 3.88 -3.61
C GLN A 216 -19.57 3.50 -4.86
N PHE A 217 -18.23 3.42 -4.74
CA PHE A 217 -17.33 3.08 -5.84
C PHE A 217 -16.83 1.63 -5.80
N GLY A 218 -17.47 0.76 -5.04
CA GLY A 218 -17.11 -0.66 -4.97
C GLY A 218 -15.76 -0.95 -4.31
N LEU A 219 -15.20 0.00 -3.56
CA LEU A 219 -13.93 -0.15 -2.85
C LEU A 219 -14.16 -0.75 -1.45
N GLN A 220 -13.32 -1.70 -1.07
CA GLN A 220 -13.31 -2.26 0.28
C GLN A 220 -12.52 -1.32 1.23
N SER A 221 -13.22 -0.68 2.15
CA SER A 221 -12.67 0.41 2.97
C SER A 221 -11.90 -0.05 4.21
N PHE A 222 -10.83 0.67 4.53
CA PHE A 222 -10.21 0.72 5.84
C PHE A 222 -9.94 2.19 6.23
N VAL A 223 -10.35 2.59 7.42
CA VAL A 223 -10.14 3.95 7.95
C VAL A 223 -9.30 3.87 9.22
N SER A 224 -8.24 4.67 9.30
CA SER A 224 -7.31 4.63 10.43
C SER A 224 -6.79 6.03 10.78
N ASP A 225 -5.87 6.10 11.75
CA ASP A 225 -5.03 7.28 11.98
C ASP A 225 -3.83 7.30 11.02
N ARG A 226 -3.17 8.47 10.90
CA ARG A 226 -2.02 8.64 10.00
C ARG A 226 -0.89 7.62 10.26
N ALA A 227 -0.68 7.24 11.53
CA ALA A 227 0.38 6.31 11.90
C ALA A 227 0.02 4.83 11.66
N LEU A 228 -1.20 4.54 11.20
CA LEU A 228 -1.72 3.18 11.01
C LEU A 228 -1.57 2.34 12.29
N SER A 229 -1.98 2.92 13.42
CA SER A 229 -1.85 2.34 14.76
C SER A 229 -3.15 1.68 15.26
N ARG A 230 -4.21 1.70 14.46
CA ARG A 230 -5.54 1.14 14.76
C ARG A 230 -5.84 -0.11 13.93
N THR A 231 -6.60 -1.03 14.52
CA THR A 231 -7.07 -2.32 13.97
C THR A 231 -8.56 -2.52 14.24
#